data_AF-A0A3G2QZ58-F1
#
_entry.id   AF-A0A3G2QZ58-F1
#
_cell.length_a   1.000
_cell.length_b   1.000
_cell.length_c   1.000
_cell.angle_alpha   90.00
_cell.angle_beta   90.00
_cell.angle_gamma   90.00
#
_symmetry.space_group_name_H-M   'P 1'
#
loop_
_entity.id
_entity.type
_entity.pdbx_description
1 polymer ?
#
loop_
_entity_poly.entity_id
_entity_poly.type
_entity_poly.pdbx_seq_one_letter_code
_entity_poly.pdbx_strand_id
1 'polypeptide(L)'
;MLFSLATPESSILQTKATKIRVHLKSGIAEIFADHQDLMGTIENNMVEFETNFDNKVETRKYLVEDGIFVVSTKNKISANFPNPDIETAVYAYGKRIIEINSQTKLLLDQISKEYEQKSNLLLKEEQTIKEEQNIKKSVSYELLKTTSFLLLKQEVEFLKKVILTIKELK
;
A
#
# COMPACT_ATOMS: atom_id res chain seq x y z
N MET A 1 -12.04 1.67 17.44
CA MET A 1 -10.63 1.32 17.16
C MET A 1 -9.92 2.46 16.46
N LEU A 2 -8.60 2.50 16.56
CA LEU A 2 -7.76 3.44 15.82
C LEU A 2 -7.16 2.78 14.58
N PHE A 3 -7.15 3.52 13.48
CA PHE A 3 -6.45 3.15 12.25
C PHE A 3 -5.49 4.28 11.88
N SER A 4 -4.23 3.94 11.63
CA SER A 4 -3.23 4.86 11.10
C SER A 4 -2.58 4.23 9.89
N LEU A 5 -2.56 4.96 8.77
CA LEU A 5 -1.86 4.57 7.55
C LEU A 5 -0.86 5.66 7.20
N ALA A 6 0.42 5.34 7.17
CA ALA A 6 1.48 6.28 6.90
C ALA A 6 2.35 5.87 5.71
N THR A 7 2.93 6.88 5.07
CA THR A 7 3.95 6.78 4.02
C THR A 7 5.03 7.81 4.34
N PRO A 8 6.18 7.82 3.62
CA PRO A 8 7.14 8.92 3.72
C PRO A 8 6.52 10.31 3.44
N GLU A 9 5.46 10.39 2.65
CA GLU A 9 4.91 11.66 2.14
C GLU A 9 3.63 12.11 2.86
N SER A 10 2.88 11.18 3.44
CA SER A 10 1.57 11.47 4.03
C SER A 10 1.20 10.49 5.14
N SER A 11 0.31 10.94 6.02
CA SER A 11 -0.26 10.10 7.08
C SER A 11 -1.77 10.32 7.19
N ILE A 12 -2.49 9.22 7.36
CA ILE A 12 -3.93 9.18 7.57
C ILE A 12 -4.17 8.62 8.97
N LEU A 13 -5.04 9.28 9.74
CA LEU A 13 -5.42 8.86 11.08
C LEU A 13 -6.94 8.86 11.19
N GLN A 14 -7.51 7.72 11.58
CA GLN A 14 -8.92 7.54 11.84
C GLN A 14 -9.13 6.99 13.25
N THR A 15 -9.83 7.72 14.11
CA THR A 15 -9.99 7.38 15.53
C THR A 15 -11.28 6.60 15.85
N LYS A 16 -12.22 6.54 14.88
CA LYS A 16 -13.53 5.89 15.02
C LYS A 16 -13.75 4.79 13.99
N ALA A 17 -12.75 3.95 13.73
CA ALA A 17 -12.90 2.80 12.85
C ALA A 17 -13.69 1.69 13.56
N THR A 18 -14.65 1.10 12.85
CA THR A 18 -15.50 -0.02 13.30
C THR A 18 -15.06 -1.36 12.74
N LYS A 19 -14.43 -1.36 11.55
CA LYS A 19 -13.85 -2.53 10.90
C LYS A 19 -12.67 -2.12 10.05
N ILE A 20 -11.60 -2.91 10.04
CA ILE A 20 -10.45 -2.71 9.15
C ILE A 20 -10.21 -4.02 8.41
N ARG A 21 -10.09 -3.97 7.08
CA ARG A 21 -9.81 -5.12 6.24
C ARG A 21 -8.47 -4.93 5.55
N VAL A 22 -7.55 -5.86 5.75
CA VAL A 22 -6.22 -5.83 5.15
C VAL A 22 -6.08 -7.05 4.24
N HIS A 23 -5.81 -6.83 2.96
CA HIS A 23 -5.57 -7.89 1.99
C HIS A 23 -4.09 -8.26 2.00
N LEU A 24 -3.78 -9.44 2.50
CA LEU A 24 -2.44 -10.01 2.58
C LEU A 24 -2.22 -11.00 1.44
N LYS A 25 -0.97 -11.41 1.24
CA LYS A 25 -0.65 -12.52 0.32
C LYS A 25 -1.30 -13.83 0.77
N SER A 26 -1.36 -14.05 2.09
CA SER A 26 -1.86 -15.27 2.72
C SER A 26 -3.40 -15.32 2.87
N GLY A 27 -4.10 -14.22 2.59
CA GLY A 27 -5.54 -14.12 2.77
C GLY A 27 -6.00 -12.72 3.15
N ILE A 28 -7.19 -12.62 3.74
CA ILE A 28 -7.77 -11.35 4.18
C ILE A 28 -7.83 -11.35 5.71
N ALA A 29 -7.26 -10.34 6.34
CA ALA A 29 -7.41 -10.10 7.78
C ALA A 29 -8.54 -9.09 8.01
N GLU A 30 -9.56 -9.48 8.76
CA GLU A 30 -10.63 -8.59 9.23
C GLU A 30 -10.43 -8.29 10.71
N ILE A 31 -10.22 -7.02 11.02
CA ILE A 31 -9.88 -6.55 12.35
C ILE A 31 -11.07 -5.78 12.91
N PHE A 32 -11.53 -6.23 14.07
CA PHE A 32 -12.61 -5.64 14.86
C PHE A 32 -12.06 -5.19 16.22
N ALA A 33 -12.92 -4.57 17.03
CA ALA A 33 -12.56 -4.29 18.41
C ALA A 33 -12.14 -5.60 19.11
N ASP A 34 -11.18 -5.50 20.02
CA ASP A 34 -10.62 -6.62 20.80
C ASP A 34 -9.92 -7.70 19.97
N HIS A 35 -9.56 -7.40 18.71
CA HIS A 35 -8.77 -8.31 17.90
C HIS A 35 -7.38 -8.53 18.53
N GLN A 36 -6.90 -9.77 18.53
CA GLN A 36 -5.56 -10.12 19.05
C GLN A 36 -4.43 -9.40 18.30
N ASP A 37 -3.29 -9.26 18.95
CA ASP A 37 -2.10 -8.70 18.31
C ASP A 37 -1.74 -9.49 17.05
N LEU A 38 -1.51 -8.79 15.95
CA LEU A 38 -1.24 -9.38 14.64
C LEU A 38 -0.26 -8.48 13.88
N MET A 39 0.62 -9.07 13.09
CA MET A 39 1.43 -8.32 12.14
C MET A 39 1.47 -9.04 10.79
N GLY A 40 1.71 -8.30 9.73
CA GLY A 40 1.95 -8.90 8.42
C GLY A 40 2.35 -7.89 7.37
N THR A 41 2.58 -8.39 6.17
CA THR A 41 3.01 -7.62 5.00
C THR A 41 1.87 -7.47 4.00
N ILE A 42 1.76 -6.28 3.42
CA ILE A 42 0.79 -5.90 2.40
C ILE A 42 1.56 -5.82 1.07
N GLU A 43 1.54 -6.90 0.29
CA GLU A 43 2.22 -6.95 -1.02
C GLU A 43 1.34 -6.28 -2.10
N ASN A 44 1.58 -4.99 -2.34
CA ASN A 44 0.88 -4.20 -3.37
C ASN A 44 -0.64 -4.39 -3.34
N ASN A 45 -1.27 -4.22 -2.18
CA ASN A 45 -2.64 -4.67 -1.96
C ASN A 45 -3.52 -3.67 -1.21
N MET A 46 -4.78 -4.04 -1.04
CA MET A 46 -5.80 -3.14 -0.53
C MET A 46 -5.90 -3.16 0.99
N VAL A 47 -6.06 -1.97 1.56
CA VAL A 47 -6.50 -1.75 2.93
C VAL A 47 -7.81 -0.97 2.89
N GLU A 48 -8.82 -1.50 3.57
CA GLU A 48 -10.12 -0.86 3.72
C GLU A 48 -10.36 -0.56 5.19
N PHE A 49 -10.99 0.57 5.49
CA PHE A 49 -11.53 0.80 6.82
C PHE A 49 -12.95 1.33 6.73
N GLU A 50 -13.76 0.91 7.68
CA GLU A 50 -15.14 1.32 7.83
C GLU A 50 -15.27 2.20 9.07
N THR A 51 -16.05 3.27 8.93
CA THR A 51 -16.44 4.17 10.01
C THR A 51 -17.94 4.32 10.03
N ASN A 52 -18.52 4.47 11.22
CA ASN A 52 -19.93 4.80 11.36
C ASN A 52 -20.05 6.26 11.80
N PHE A 53 -20.60 7.11 10.94
CA PHE A 53 -20.87 8.52 11.22
C PHE A 53 -22.35 8.80 10.91
N ASP A 54 -23.09 9.34 11.88
CA ASP A 54 -24.53 9.64 11.78
C ASP A 54 -25.39 8.49 11.20
N ASN A 55 -25.18 7.27 11.71
CA ASN A 55 -25.84 6.03 11.28
C ASN A 55 -25.60 5.63 9.81
N LYS A 56 -24.60 6.23 9.15
CA LYS A 56 -24.15 5.85 7.82
C LYS A 56 -22.78 5.18 7.91
N VAL A 57 -22.70 4.00 7.33
CA VAL A 57 -21.42 3.30 7.15
C VAL A 57 -20.68 3.94 5.98
N GLU A 58 -19.49 4.47 6.25
CA GLU A 58 -18.57 4.95 5.25
C GLU A 58 -17.36 4.03 5.18
N THR A 59 -17.04 3.57 3.96
CA THR A 59 -15.86 2.73 3.71
C THR A 59 -14.87 3.52 2.87
N ARG A 60 -13.62 3.61 3.34
CA ARG A 60 -12.51 4.12 2.53
C ARG A 60 -11.57 2.99 2.17
N LYS A 61 -11.01 3.06 0.96
CA LYS A 61 -10.17 2.01 0.37
C LYS A 61 -8.87 2.62 -0.12
N TYR A 62 -7.76 1.96 0.17
CA TYR A 62 -6.43 2.40 -0.20
C TYR A 62 -5.67 1.23 -0.82
N LEU A 63 -5.05 1.42 -1.98
CA LEU A 63 -4.00 0.54 -2.46
C LEU A 63 -2.67 0.97 -1.84
N VAL A 64 -1.98 0.03 -1.23
CA VAL A 64 -0.71 0.24 -0.51
C VAL A 64 0.40 -0.49 -1.26
N GLU A 65 1.45 0.24 -1.65
CA GLU A 65 2.66 -0.31 -2.26
C GLU A 65 3.60 -0.81 -1.14
N ASP A 66 3.96 -2.10 -1.20
CA ASP A 66 4.87 -2.81 -0.28
C ASP A 66 4.79 -2.31 1.18
N GLY A 67 3.70 -2.65 1.85
CA GLY A 67 3.41 -2.21 3.21
C GLY A 67 3.66 -3.26 4.29
N ILE A 68 3.71 -2.78 5.53
CA ILE A 68 3.58 -3.58 6.76
C ILE A 68 2.36 -3.10 7.52
N PHE A 69 1.72 -3.99 8.26
CA PHE A 69 0.70 -3.60 9.24
C PHE A 69 0.91 -4.32 10.56
N VAL A 70 0.47 -3.66 11.62
CA VAL A 70 0.54 -4.12 13.01
C VAL A 70 -0.79 -3.78 13.68
N VAL A 71 -1.38 -4.78 14.32
CA VAL A 71 -2.54 -4.68 15.22
C VAL A 71 -2.01 -4.81 16.64
N SER A 72 -2.38 -3.87 17.49
CA SER A 72 -2.03 -3.87 18.91
C SER A 72 -3.26 -3.64 19.78
N THR A 73 -3.41 -4.50 20.78
CA THR A 73 -4.40 -4.43 21.88
C THR A 73 -3.94 -3.54 23.05
N LYS A 74 -2.69 -3.06 22.99
CA LYS A 74 -2.09 -2.19 24.02
C LYS A 74 -1.65 -0.92 23.34
N ASN A 75 -2.55 0.04 23.27
CA ASN A 75 -2.36 1.30 22.58
C ASN A 75 -1.44 2.28 23.34
N LYS A 76 -0.33 1.78 23.88
CA LYS A 76 0.71 2.56 24.57
C LYS A 76 1.73 3.18 23.61
N ILE A 77 1.54 3.00 22.30
CA ILE A 77 2.52 3.38 21.27
C ILE A 77 2.54 4.90 21.03
N SER A 78 1.54 5.67 21.48
CA SER A 78 1.70 7.12 21.56
C SER A 78 0.96 7.74 22.75
N ALA A 79 1.67 8.57 23.51
CA ALA A 79 1.13 9.37 24.62
C ALA A 79 0.22 10.53 24.16
N ASN A 80 0.02 10.70 22.84
CA ASN A 80 -0.68 11.84 22.24
C ASN A 80 -2.03 11.45 21.61
N PHE A 81 -2.53 10.22 21.80
CA PHE A 81 -3.85 9.86 21.28
C PHE A 81 -4.97 10.40 22.18
N PRO A 82 -6.03 10.98 21.59
CA PRO A 82 -7.07 11.70 22.34
C PRO A 82 -7.99 10.81 23.18
N ASN A 83 -7.84 9.47 23.15
CA ASN A 83 -8.58 8.56 24.00
C ASN A 83 -7.66 7.46 24.56
N PRO A 84 -7.42 7.44 25.88
CA PRO A 84 -6.64 6.39 26.54
C PRO A 84 -7.33 5.02 26.55
N ASP A 85 -8.63 4.96 26.24
CA ASP A 85 -9.46 3.74 26.26
C ASP A 85 -9.58 3.05 24.90
N ILE A 86 -8.78 3.44 23.89
CA ILE A 86 -8.77 2.72 22.61
C ILE A 86 -8.02 1.41 22.80
N GLU A 87 -8.78 0.32 22.93
CA GLU A 87 -8.23 -1.03 23.16
C GLU A 87 -7.48 -1.57 21.94
N THR A 88 -8.02 -1.41 20.72
CA THR A 88 -7.36 -1.90 19.49
C THR A 88 -6.92 -0.76 18.57
N ALA A 89 -5.65 -0.78 18.17
CA ALA A 89 -5.04 0.08 17.18
C ALA A 89 -4.41 -0.72 16.03
N VAL A 90 -4.60 -0.22 14.81
CA VAL A 90 -3.98 -0.76 13.60
C VAL A 90 -3.10 0.31 12.99
N TYR A 91 -1.83 -0.02 12.85
CA TYR A 91 -0.83 0.80 12.19
C TYR A 91 -0.44 0.13 10.89
N ALA A 92 -0.53 0.84 9.78
CA ALA A 92 -0.05 0.41 8.49
C ALA A 92 0.98 1.43 7.98
N TYR A 93 2.07 0.94 7.44
CA TYR A 93 3.08 1.77 6.77
C TYR A 93 3.32 1.21 5.39
N GLY A 94 3.25 2.05 4.37
CA GLY A 94 3.53 1.68 2.98
C GLY A 94 4.55 2.59 2.33
N LYS A 95 5.19 2.12 1.26
CA LYS A 95 6.08 2.94 0.43
C LYS A 95 5.30 4.07 -0.24
N ARG A 96 4.14 3.74 -0.80
CA ARG A 96 3.19 4.66 -1.46
C ARG A 96 1.78 4.20 -1.15
N ILE A 97 0.82 5.13 -1.14
CA ILE A 97 -0.60 4.82 -1.03
C ILE A 97 -1.39 5.57 -2.10
N ILE A 98 -2.45 4.95 -2.60
CA ILE A 98 -3.42 5.58 -3.50
C ILE A 98 -4.82 5.30 -2.94
N GLU A 99 -5.54 6.36 -2.61
CA GLU A 99 -6.96 6.24 -2.23
C GLU A 99 -7.78 5.84 -3.46
N ILE A 100 -8.73 4.94 -3.27
CA ILE A 100 -9.59 4.41 -4.32
C ILE A 100 -10.98 5.03 -4.13
N ASN A 101 -11.19 6.18 -4.77
CA ASN A 101 -12.43 6.94 -4.72
C ASN A 101 -12.76 7.58 -6.09
N SER A 102 -13.88 8.29 -6.19
CA SER A 102 -14.34 8.92 -7.44
C SER A 102 -13.39 10.02 -7.96
N GLN A 103 -12.62 10.67 -7.09
CA GLN A 103 -11.63 11.68 -7.50
C GLN A 103 -10.40 11.00 -8.12
N THR A 104 -9.99 9.83 -7.61
CA THR A 104 -8.89 9.04 -8.20
C THR A 104 -9.19 8.60 -9.62
N LYS A 105 -10.47 8.44 -9.99
CA LYS A 105 -10.90 8.20 -11.38
C LYS A 105 -10.47 9.33 -12.32
N LEU A 106 -10.43 10.58 -11.84
CA LEU A 106 -9.96 11.74 -12.61
C LEU A 106 -8.43 11.75 -12.78
N LEU A 107 -7.71 11.08 -11.88
CA LEU A 107 -6.25 10.91 -11.94
C LEU A 107 -5.82 9.71 -12.80
N LEU A 108 -6.78 8.93 -13.32
CA LEU A 108 -6.48 7.71 -14.09
C LEU A 108 -5.59 7.97 -15.31
N ASP A 109 -5.79 9.08 -16.00
CA ASP A 109 -4.98 9.46 -17.16
C ASP A 109 -3.52 9.75 -16.75
N GLN A 110 -3.31 10.38 -15.60
CA GLN A 110 -1.97 10.66 -15.07
C GLN A 110 -1.27 9.36 -14.65
N ILE A 111 -1.98 8.50 -13.93
CA ILE A 111 -1.47 7.18 -13.50
C ILE A 111 -1.16 6.30 -14.71
N SER A 112 -1.99 6.36 -15.76
CA SER A 112 -1.77 5.60 -17.00
C SER A 112 -0.53 6.09 -17.76
N LYS A 113 -0.31 7.41 -17.82
CA LYS A 113 0.92 7.97 -18.39
C LYS A 113 2.16 7.56 -17.60
N GLU A 114 2.11 7.61 -16.27
CA GLU A 114 3.19 7.14 -15.39
C GLU A 114 3.50 5.66 -15.66
N TYR A 115 2.46 4.83 -15.74
CA TYR A 115 2.57 3.41 -16.06
C TYR A 115 3.24 3.16 -17.43
N GLU A 116 2.81 3.87 -18.48
CA GLU A 116 3.39 3.71 -19.81
C GLU A 116 4.87 4.11 -19.85
N GLN A 117 5.22 5.23 -19.21
CA GLN A 117 6.61 5.69 -19.10
C GLN A 117 7.48 4.65 -18.38
N LYS A 118 7.04 4.17 -17.22
CA LYS A 118 7.76 3.18 -16.40
C LYS A 118 7.85 1.82 -17.10
N SER A 119 6.79 1.39 -17.79
CA SER A 119 6.79 0.15 -18.58
C SER A 119 7.79 0.22 -19.73
N ASN A 120 7.86 1.35 -20.43
CA ASN A 120 8.85 1.55 -21.50
C ASN A 120 10.28 1.57 -20.97
N LEU A 121 10.52 2.16 -19.79
CA LEU A 121 11.81 2.09 -19.12
C LEU A 121 12.17 0.65 -18.75
N LEU A 122 11.22 -0.12 -18.21
CA LEU A 122 11.43 -1.51 -17.82
C LEU A 122 11.82 -2.38 -19.02
N LEU A 123 11.14 -2.20 -20.16
CA LEU A 123 11.46 -2.93 -21.40
C LEU A 123 12.87 -2.60 -21.91
N LYS A 124 13.27 -1.32 -21.85
CA LYS A 124 14.63 -0.89 -22.23
C LYS A 124 15.69 -1.48 -21.31
N GLU A 125 15.45 -1.48 -20.00
CA GLU A 125 16.36 -2.10 -19.03
C GLU A 125 16.46 -3.60 -19.24
N GLU A 126 15.35 -4.30 -19.52
CA GLU A 126 15.34 -5.74 -19.81
C GLU A 126 16.16 -6.07 -21.05
N GLN A 127 16.03 -5.29 -22.13
CA GLN A 127 16.85 -5.43 -23.34
C GLN A 127 18.34 -5.21 -23.03
N THR A 128 18.65 -4.15 -22.28
CA THR A 128 20.03 -3.82 -21.92
C THR A 128 20.66 -4.93 -21.07
N ILE A 129 19.91 -5.52 -20.12
CA ILE A 129 20.39 -6.64 -19.31
C ILE A 129 20.69 -7.85 -20.21
N LYS A 130 19.84 -8.16 -21.18
CA LYS A 130 20.06 -9.27 -22.13
C LYS A 130 21.30 -9.06 -23.00
N GLU A 131 21.52 -7.83 -23.48
CA GLU A 131 22.68 -7.48 -24.31
C GLU A 131 24.01 -7.53 -23.52
N GLU A 132 23.96 -7.18 -22.24
CA GLU A 132 25.14 -7.09 -21.38
C GLU A 132 25.54 -8.40 -20.69
N GLN A 133 24.75 -9.48 -20.81
CA GLN A 133 25.05 -10.79 -20.22
C GLN A 133 26.41 -11.37 -20.65
N ASN A 134 26.98 -10.88 -21.76
CA ASN A 134 28.27 -11.33 -22.29
C ASN A 134 29.46 -10.42 -21.91
N ILE A 135 29.23 -9.33 -21.15
CA ILE A 135 30.27 -8.37 -20.77
C ILE A 135 30.61 -8.60 -19.29
N LYS A 136 31.86 -8.96 -18.98
CA LYS A 136 32.31 -9.07 -17.58
C LYS A 136 32.26 -7.69 -16.91
N LYS A 137 31.34 -7.52 -15.95
CA LYS A 137 31.24 -6.33 -15.10
C LYS A 137 31.60 -6.65 -13.65
N SER A 138 31.77 -5.63 -12.82
CA SER A 138 32.01 -5.86 -11.39
C SER A 138 30.73 -6.38 -10.73
N VAL A 139 30.90 -7.26 -9.74
CA VAL A 139 29.78 -7.82 -8.95
C VAL A 139 28.89 -6.73 -8.34
N SER A 140 29.49 -5.62 -7.91
CA SER A 140 28.77 -4.46 -7.36
C SER A 140 27.85 -3.78 -8.38
N TYR A 141 28.29 -3.66 -9.64
CA TYR A 141 27.51 -3.06 -10.71
C TYR A 141 26.30 -3.93 -11.06
N GLU A 142 26.52 -5.25 -11.15
CA GLU A 142 25.45 -6.22 -11.44
C GLU A 142 24.37 -6.19 -10.36
N LEU A 143 24.77 -6.21 -9.07
CA LEU A 143 23.83 -6.17 -7.95
C LEU A 143 22.96 -4.90 -7.95
N LEU A 144 23.57 -3.74 -8.16
CA LEU A 144 22.85 -2.46 -8.23
C LEU A 144 21.85 -2.47 -9.39
N LYS A 145 22.28 -2.93 -10.56
CA LYS A 145 21.44 -2.97 -11.75
C LYS A 145 20.25 -3.93 -11.58
N THR A 146 20.48 -5.11 -11.01
CA THR A 146 19.41 -6.07 -10.69
C THR A 146 18.42 -5.49 -9.68
N THR A 147 18.91 -4.76 -8.68
CA THR A 147 18.06 -4.11 -7.67
C THR A 147 17.19 -3.01 -8.28
N SER A 148 17.78 -2.11 -9.08
CA SER A 148 17.04 -1.07 -9.79
C SER A 148 15.98 -1.64 -10.72
N PHE A 149 16.33 -2.68 -11.47
CA PHE A 149 15.38 -3.37 -12.35
C PHE A 149 14.22 -3.99 -11.57
N LEU A 150 14.50 -4.63 -10.43
CA LEU A 150 13.47 -5.22 -9.57
C LEU A 150 12.52 -4.14 -9.02
N LEU A 151 13.05 -3.03 -8.53
CA LEU A 151 12.25 -1.90 -8.04
C LEU A 151 11.36 -1.31 -9.12
N LEU A 152 11.89 -1.13 -10.33
CA LEU A 152 11.13 -0.63 -11.48
C LEU A 152 10.01 -1.60 -11.87
N LYS A 153 10.29 -2.91 -11.83
CA LYS A 153 9.28 -3.95 -12.08
C LYS A 153 8.15 -3.90 -11.05
N GLN A 154 8.49 -3.77 -9.76
CA GLN A 154 7.51 -3.66 -8.68
C GLN A 154 6.62 -2.42 -8.84
N GLU A 155 7.20 -1.27 -9.20
CA GLU A 155 6.46 -0.04 -9.46
C GLU A 155 5.47 -0.20 -10.63
N VAL A 156 5.90 -0.83 -11.73
CA VAL A 156 5.04 -1.10 -12.88
C VAL A 156 3.88 -2.04 -12.50
N GLU A 157 4.14 -3.09 -11.73
CA GLU A 157 3.11 -4.01 -11.24
C GLU A 157 2.10 -3.31 -10.33
N PHE A 158 2.58 -2.44 -9.44
CA PHE A 158 1.72 -1.63 -8.58
C PHE A 158 0.81 -0.69 -9.39
N LEU A 159 1.39 0.10 -10.31
CA LEU A 159 0.63 1.01 -11.16
C LEU A 159 -0.41 0.28 -12.02
N LYS A 160 -0.04 -0.89 -12.57
CA LYS A 160 -0.98 -1.74 -13.31
C LYS A 160 -2.17 -2.14 -12.44
N LYS A 161 -1.92 -2.57 -11.21
CA LYS A 161 -2.98 -2.97 -10.27
C LYS A 161 -3.88 -1.79 -9.90
N VAL A 162 -3.31 -0.60 -9.72
CA VAL A 162 -4.07 0.63 -9.48
C VAL A 162 -5.03 0.91 -10.63
N ILE A 163 -4.53 0.88 -11.87
CA ILE A 163 -5.34 1.11 -13.07
C ILE A 163 -6.49 0.09 -13.16
N LEU A 164 -6.21 -1.20 -12.95
CA LEU A 164 -7.22 -2.25 -13.00
C LEU A 164 -8.30 -2.04 -11.92
N THR A 165 -7.88 -1.75 -10.69
CA THR A 165 -8.78 -1.54 -9.56
C THR A 165 -9.68 -0.32 -9.78
N ILE A 166 -9.14 0.80 -10.28
CA ILE A 166 -9.92 2.01 -10.57
C ILE A 166 -10.91 1.77 -11.72
N LYS A 167 -10.53 1.01 -12.76
CA LYS A 167 -11.41 0.67 -13.88
C LYS A 167 -12.61 -0.19 -13.45
N GLU A 168 -12.44 -1.00 -12.42
CA GLU A 168 -13.51 -1.83 -11.85
C GLU A 168 -14.48 -1.05 -10.95
N LEU A 169 -14.15 0.19 -10.54
CA LEU A 169 -15.08 1.08 -9.83
C LEU A 169 -16.18 1.56 -10.81
N LYS A 170 -17.34 0.91 -10.73
CA LYS A 170 -18.58 1.35 -11.39
C LYS A 170 -19.06 2.68 -10.84
#